data_AF-B5HW88-F1
#
_entry.id   AF-B5HW88-F1
#
_cell.length_a   1.000
_cell.length_b   1.000
_cell.length_c   1.000
_cell.angle_alpha   90.00
_cell.angle_beta   90.00
_cell.angle_gamma   90.00
#
_symmetry.space_group_name_H-M   'P 1'
#
loop_
_entity.id
_entity.type
_entity.pdbx_description
1 polymer ?
#
loop_
_entity_poly.entity_id
_entity_poly.type
_entity_poly.pdbx_seq_one_letter_code
_entity_poly.pdbx_strand_id
1 'polypeptide(L)'
;RQGEDPRCRPLTPGAARLLGAGRGRDLQDGRGAEGQFLLLRLRALFEQTEAGQRAVQEGCGTVAGCLFGNLALELRNHAEPVRGRLQEIFEAQVDMVEAVVVEARDRGAVTVSDPRQAARAVVAQLEGQVMFAKLYNSPERLSPLWDNCRALLGAAGS
;
A
#
# COMPACT_ATOMS: atom_id res chain seq x y z
N ARG A 1 24.12 -7.53 23.28
CA ARG A 1 23.00 -6.71 22.73
C ARG A 1 23.64 -5.63 21.86
N GLN A 2 23.79 -5.90 20.57
CA GLN A 2 24.28 -4.92 19.60
C GLN A 2 23.06 -4.13 19.10
N GLY A 3 23.19 -2.80 18.99
CA GLY A 3 22.13 -1.94 18.49
C GLY A 3 21.87 -2.26 17.03
N GLU A 4 20.63 -2.61 16.69
CA GLU A 4 20.19 -2.71 15.30
C GLU A 4 20.38 -1.35 14.63
N ASP A 5 21.01 -1.32 13.47
CA ASP A 5 21.07 -0.12 12.63
C ASP A 5 19.62 0.30 12.33
N PRO A 6 19.18 1.51 12.71
CA PRO A 6 17.82 1.97 12.47
C PRO A 6 17.45 1.98 10.99
N ARG A 7 18.44 1.99 10.08
CA ARG A 7 18.24 1.88 8.63
C ARG A 7 17.88 0.46 8.17
N CYS A 8 18.15 -0.56 8.98
CA CYS A 8 17.86 -1.96 8.68
C CYS A 8 16.56 -2.46 9.31
N ARG A 9 15.76 -1.56 9.91
CA ARG A 9 14.44 -1.94 10.40
C ARG A 9 13.47 -2.18 9.25
N PRO A 10 12.65 -3.24 9.31
CA PRO A 10 11.57 -3.45 8.34
C PRO A 10 10.68 -2.21 8.28
N LEU A 11 10.33 -1.79 7.07
CA LEU A 11 9.38 -0.70 6.87
C LEU A 11 8.06 -1.11 7.52
N THR A 12 7.64 -0.38 8.56
CA THR A 12 6.22 -0.34 8.93
C THR A 12 5.49 0.33 7.77
N PRO A 13 4.37 -0.22 7.25
CA PRO A 13 3.57 0.45 6.25
C PRO A 13 3.17 1.84 6.76
N GLY A 14 3.86 2.88 6.27
CA GLY A 14 3.63 4.29 6.65
C GLY A 14 2.34 4.87 6.07
N ALA A 15 1.43 4.01 5.61
CA ALA A 15 0.20 4.36 4.92
C ALA A 15 -0.70 5.30 5.73
N ALA A 16 -0.71 5.14 7.07
CA ALA A 16 -1.58 5.91 7.96
C ALA A 16 -1.32 7.43 7.95
N ARG A 17 -0.08 7.88 7.74
CA ARG A 17 0.23 9.33 7.73
C ARG A 17 -0.11 10.00 6.40
N LEU A 18 -0.04 9.26 5.29
CA LEU A 18 -0.26 9.80 3.93
C LEU A 18 -1.73 9.74 3.52
N LEU A 19 -2.46 8.71 3.98
CA LEU A 19 -3.89 8.55 3.72
C LEU A 19 -4.77 9.43 4.63
N GLY A 20 -4.20 10.08 5.66
CA GLY A 20 -4.93 10.95 6.60
C GLY A 20 -4.92 12.47 6.34
N ALA A 21 -4.17 13.00 5.38
CA ALA A 21 -4.03 14.45 5.18
C ALA A 21 -4.79 14.98 3.94
N GLY A 22 -5.92 15.67 4.18
CA GLY A 22 -6.62 16.47 3.16
C GLY A 22 -8.08 16.80 3.50
N ARG A 23 -8.32 17.86 4.29
CA ARG A 23 -9.67 18.46 4.44
C ARG A 23 -9.70 19.86 3.83
N GLY A 24 -10.70 20.10 2.98
CA GLY A 24 -11.18 21.42 2.52
C GLY A 24 -10.64 21.84 1.14
N ARG A 25 -11.33 22.65 0.32
CA ARG A 25 -12.70 23.20 0.28
C ARG A 25 -12.82 23.86 -1.12
N ASP A 26 -14.01 23.79 -1.74
CA ASP A 26 -14.48 24.52 -2.95
C ASP A 26 -13.69 24.44 -4.28
N LEU A 27 -14.28 23.81 -5.32
CA LEU A 27 -14.48 24.40 -6.66
C LEU A 27 -15.43 23.52 -7.53
N GLN A 28 -16.53 24.10 -8.01
CA GLN A 28 -17.68 23.38 -8.62
C GLN A 28 -17.51 22.92 -10.09
N ASP A 29 -16.29 22.83 -10.60
CA ASP A 29 -15.98 22.26 -11.94
C ASP A 29 -14.93 21.12 -11.89
N GLY A 30 -14.59 20.65 -10.68
CA GLY A 30 -13.39 19.86 -10.37
C GLY A 30 -13.59 18.37 -10.05
N ARG A 31 -14.78 17.78 -10.28
CA ARG A 31 -15.07 16.41 -9.80
C ARG A 31 -14.12 15.33 -10.36
N GLY A 32 -13.78 15.39 -11.64
CA GLY A 32 -12.83 14.46 -12.27
C GLY A 32 -11.38 14.70 -11.83
N ALA A 33 -10.97 15.97 -11.67
CA ALA A 33 -9.63 16.34 -11.20
C ALA A 33 -9.41 15.95 -9.73
N GLU A 34 -10.43 16.09 -8.88
CA GLU A 34 -10.38 15.65 -7.48
C GLU A 34 -10.34 14.12 -7.36
N GLY A 35 -11.06 13.39 -8.22
CA GLY A 35 -10.95 11.92 -8.29
C GLY A 35 -9.53 11.44 -8.66
N GLN A 36 -8.86 12.16 -9.57
CA GLN A 36 -7.47 11.90 -9.93
C GLN A 36 -6.50 12.22 -8.79
N PHE A 37 -6.76 13.26 -8.00
CA PHE A 37 -5.95 13.60 -6.82
C PHE A 37 -5.93 12.47 -5.77
N LEU A 38 -7.03 11.77 -5.59
CA LEU A 38 -7.13 10.61 -4.68
C LEU A 38 -6.24 9.46 -5.15
N LEU A 39 -6.29 9.17 -6.45
CA LEU A 39 -5.43 8.17 -7.09
C LEU A 39 -3.94 8.55 -7.01
N LEU A 40 -3.61 9.85 -7.09
CA LEU A 40 -2.23 10.32 -6.88
C LEU A 40 -1.71 10.05 -5.48
N ARG A 41 -2.56 10.11 -4.43
CA ARG A 41 -2.14 9.78 -3.06
C ARG A 41 -1.80 8.29 -2.93
N LEU A 42 -2.59 7.42 -3.57
CA LEU A 42 -2.31 5.99 -3.61
C LEU A 42 -1.01 5.68 -4.39
N ARG A 43 -0.81 6.35 -5.53
CA ARG A 43 0.45 6.27 -6.29
C ARG A 43 1.65 6.69 -5.46
N ALA A 44 1.57 7.84 -4.78
CA ALA A 44 2.65 8.35 -3.95
C ALA A 44 3.02 7.40 -2.80
N LEU A 45 2.05 6.69 -2.24
CA LEU A 45 2.30 5.65 -1.23
C LEU A 45 3.16 4.50 -1.80
N PHE A 46 2.87 4.05 -3.02
CA PHE A 46 3.65 2.98 -3.67
C PHE A 46 5.07 3.44 -4.01
N GLU A 47 5.22 4.63 -4.57
CA GLU A 47 6.53 5.22 -4.89
C GLU A 47 7.40 5.40 -3.63
N GLN A 48 6.80 5.85 -2.52
CA GLN A 48 7.49 5.94 -1.24
C GLN A 48 7.86 4.57 -0.66
N THR A 49 7.02 3.56 -0.88
CA THR A 49 7.34 2.18 -0.47
C THR A 49 8.54 1.65 -1.24
N GLU A 50 8.59 1.86 -2.56
CA GLU A 50 9.76 1.50 -3.38
C GLU A 50 11.02 2.24 -2.90
N ALA A 51 10.94 3.56 -2.71
CA ALA A 51 12.07 4.37 -2.25
C ALA A 51 12.59 3.90 -0.89
N GLY A 52 11.69 3.55 0.04
CA GLY A 52 12.09 3.01 1.34
C GLY A 52 12.76 1.63 1.22
N GLN A 53 12.25 0.72 0.39
CA GLN A 53 12.88 -0.58 0.17
C GLN A 53 14.27 -0.45 -0.47
N ARG A 54 14.43 0.51 -1.39
CA ARG A 54 15.72 0.87 -1.99
C ARG A 54 16.71 1.37 -0.94
N ALA A 55 16.30 2.32 -0.10
CA ALA A 55 17.16 2.84 0.97
C ALA A 55 17.61 1.75 1.94
N VAL A 56 16.72 0.83 2.31
CA VAL A 56 17.07 -0.32 3.16
C VAL A 56 18.05 -1.25 2.45
N GLN A 57 17.83 -1.54 1.17
CA GLN A 57 18.74 -2.38 0.38
C GLN A 57 20.14 -1.76 0.28
N GLU A 58 20.23 -0.46 -0.02
CA GLU A 58 21.51 0.26 -0.10
C GLU A 58 22.26 0.27 1.24
N GLY A 59 21.53 0.39 2.35
CA GLY A 59 22.13 0.40 3.70
C GLY A 59 22.49 -0.98 4.25
N CYS A 60 21.72 -2.02 3.93
CA CYS A 60 21.74 -3.31 4.62
C CYS A 60 21.99 -4.50 3.68
N GLY A 61 22.15 -4.26 2.38
CA GLY A 61 22.41 -5.25 1.35
C GLY A 61 21.18 -6.09 0.94
N THR A 62 20.04 -5.90 1.60
CA THR A 62 18.81 -6.65 1.30
C THR A 62 17.55 -5.79 1.41
N VAL A 63 16.61 -6.01 0.51
CA VAL A 63 15.22 -5.54 0.63
C VAL A 63 14.62 -6.07 1.95
N ALA A 64 13.83 -5.29 2.67
CA ALA A 64 13.26 -5.74 3.96
C ALA A 64 12.11 -6.74 3.79
N GLY A 65 11.32 -6.61 2.70
CA GLY A 65 10.02 -7.26 2.58
C GLY A 65 8.95 -6.53 3.39
N CYS A 66 7.80 -7.17 3.61
CA CYS A 66 6.76 -6.65 4.50
C CYS A 66 6.88 -7.30 5.87
N LEU A 67 6.98 -6.48 6.93
CA LEU A 67 7.07 -6.94 8.31
C LEU A 67 5.90 -7.88 8.67
N PHE A 68 4.68 -7.45 8.35
CA PHE A 68 3.46 -8.18 8.71
C PHE A 68 3.20 -9.36 7.78
N GLY A 69 3.54 -9.23 6.49
CA GLY A 69 3.47 -10.34 5.53
C GLY A 69 4.39 -11.51 5.92
N ASN A 70 5.64 -11.22 6.28
CA ASN A 70 6.58 -12.26 6.74
C ASN A 70 6.08 -12.92 8.04
N LEU A 71 5.64 -12.11 9.02
CA LEU A 71 5.12 -12.66 10.27
C LEU A 71 3.88 -13.53 10.04
N ALA A 72 2.96 -13.13 9.15
CA ALA A 72 1.77 -13.91 8.82
C ALA A 72 2.11 -15.29 8.23
N LEU A 73 3.21 -15.39 7.45
CA LEU A 73 3.70 -16.66 6.90
C LEU A 73 4.37 -17.55 7.94
N GLU A 74 4.92 -16.99 9.01
CA GLU A 74 5.62 -17.71 10.08
C GLU A 74 4.69 -18.12 11.24
N LEU A 75 3.45 -17.61 11.27
CA LEU A 75 2.48 -17.93 12.31
C LEU A 75 2.17 -19.43 12.35
N ARG A 76 2.35 -20.04 13.53
CA ARG A 76 1.90 -21.40 13.83
C ARG A 76 0.45 -21.42 14.32
N ASN A 77 -0.19 -22.58 14.28
CA ASN A 77 -1.60 -22.80 14.65
C ASN A 77 -2.00 -22.40 16.09
N HIS A 78 -1.04 -22.11 16.99
CA HIS A 78 -1.31 -21.72 18.38
C HIS A 78 -1.10 -20.22 18.67
N ALA A 79 -0.83 -19.41 17.65
CA ALA A 79 -0.56 -17.97 17.79
C ALA A 79 -1.81 -17.09 17.58
N GLU A 80 -2.97 -17.51 18.11
CA GLU A 80 -4.27 -16.87 17.82
C GLU A 80 -4.35 -15.38 18.22
N PRO A 81 -3.83 -14.92 19.37
CA PRO A 81 -3.82 -13.48 19.68
C PRO A 81 -2.98 -12.65 18.69
N VAL A 82 -1.88 -13.21 18.18
CA VAL A 82 -1.02 -12.54 17.18
C VAL A 82 -1.71 -12.52 15.82
N ARG A 83 -2.39 -13.61 15.46
CA ARG A 83 -3.23 -13.68 14.26
C ARG A 83 -4.31 -12.60 14.27
N GLY A 84 -5.03 -12.46 15.38
CA GLY A 84 -6.05 -11.42 15.53
C GLY A 84 -5.50 -10.01 15.32
N ARG A 85 -4.36 -9.69 15.93
CA ARG A 85 -3.71 -8.38 15.72
C ARG A 85 -3.21 -8.16 14.30
N LEU A 86 -2.68 -9.18 13.65
CA LEU A 86 -2.31 -9.08 12.23
C LEU A 86 -3.52 -8.84 11.34
N GLN A 87 -4.64 -9.54 11.58
CA GLN A 87 -5.89 -9.31 10.86
C GLN A 87 -6.37 -7.86 11.01
N GLU A 88 -6.38 -7.32 12.23
CA GLU A 88 -6.76 -5.93 12.46
C GLU A 88 -5.87 -4.93 11.73
N ILE A 89 -4.55 -5.18 11.68
CA ILE A 89 -3.61 -4.32 10.95
C ILE A 89 -3.88 -4.35 9.45
N PHE A 90 -4.11 -5.53 8.88
CA PHE A 90 -4.43 -5.65 7.46
C PHE A 90 -5.80 -5.06 7.13
N GLU A 91 -6.83 -5.29 7.95
CA GLU A 91 -8.15 -4.68 7.75
C GLU A 91 -8.07 -3.14 7.87
N ALA A 92 -7.27 -2.58 8.78
CA ALA A 92 -7.04 -1.13 8.84
C ALA A 92 -6.38 -0.58 7.57
N GLN A 93 -5.44 -1.33 6.95
CA GLN A 93 -4.87 -0.94 5.66
C GLN A 93 -5.93 -0.96 4.55
N VAL A 94 -6.78 -1.98 4.54
CA VAL A 94 -7.90 -2.08 3.60
C VAL A 94 -8.89 -0.92 3.80
N ASP A 95 -9.25 -0.58 5.04
CA ASP A 95 -10.14 0.55 5.36
C ASP A 95 -9.62 1.86 4.76
N MET A 96 -8.32 2.12 4.89
CA MET A 96 -7.72 3.35 4.36
C MET A 96 -7.73 3.40 2.83
N VAL A 97 -7.47 2.26 2.16
CA VAL A 97 -7.53 2.19 0.68
C VAL A 97 -8.99 2.25 0.21
N GLU A 98 -9.92 1.59 0.89
CA GLU A 98 -11.34 1.62 0.58
C GLU A 98 -11.88 3.04 0.59
N ALA A 99 -11.53 3.86 1.60
CA ALA A 99 -11.96 5.25 1.65
C ALA A 99 -11.56 6.04 0.38
N VAL A 100 -10.34 5.83 -0.12
CA VAL A 100 -9.85 6.43 -1.37
C VAL A 100 -10.62 5.89 -2.58
N VAL A 101 -10.87 4.59 -2.64
CA VAL A 101 -11.57 3.94 -3.76
C VAL A 101 -13.04 4.35 -3.82
N VAL A 102 -13.74 4.41 -2.68
CA VAL A 102 -15.12 4.89 -2.58
C VAL A 102 -15.20 6.31 -3.12
N GLU A 103 -14.35 7.21 -2.63
CA GLU A 103 -14.39 8.60 -3.06
C GLU A 103 -14.01 8.76 -4.55
N ALA A 104 -13.01 8.02 -5.04
CA ALA A 104 -12.67 8.00 -6.45
C ALA A 104 -13.82 7.47 -7.33
N ARG A 105 -14.56 6.46 -6.86
CA ARG A 105 -15.69 5.86 -7.58
C ARG A 105 -16.86 6.83 -7.65
N ASP A 106 -17.20 7.45 -6.52
CA ASP A 106 -18.30 8.43 -6.44
C ASP A 106 -18.04 9.66 -7.33
N ARG A 107 -16.77 9.88 -7.69
CA ARG A 107 -16.31 10.92 -8.62
C ARG A 107 -16.11 10.44 -10.07
N GLY A 108 -16.36 9.15 -10.35
CA GLY A 108 -16.23 8.55 -11.68
C GLY A 108 -14.79 8.31 -12.14
N ALA A 109 -13.80 8.36 -11.24
CA ALA A 109 -12.39 8.13 -11.59
C ALA A 109 -11.99 6.65 -11.66
N VAL A 110 -12.79 5.77 -11.05
CA VAL A 110 -12.63 4.31 -11.07
C VAL A 110 -13.98 3.64 -11.34
N THR A 111 -13.97 2.41 -11.84
CA THR A 111 -15.18 1.71 -12.31
C THR A 111 -15.51 0.44 -11.51
N VAL A 112 -14.89 0.26 -10.35
CA VAL A 112 -15.11 -0.93 -9.50
C VAL A 112 -16.54 -1.01 -8.95
N SER A 113 -17.10 -2.21 -8.94
CA SER A 113 -18.42 -2.49 -8.36
C SER A 113 -18.39 -2.57 -6.83
N ASP A 114 -17.36 -3.19 -6.27
CA ASP A 114 -17.15 -3.38 -4.82
C ASP A 114 -15.85 -2.68 -4.37
N PRO A 115 -15.94 -1.49 -3.74
CA PRO A 115 -14.78 -0.76 -3.24
C PRO A 115 -13.97 -1.51 -2.18
N ARG A 116 -14.62 -2.30 -1.32
CA ARG A 116 -13.94 -3.08 -0.27
C ARG A 116 -13.10 -4.18 -0.90
N GLN A 117 -13.70 -4.93 -1.81
CA GLN A 117 -12.99 -6.02 -2.50
C GLN A 117 -11.86 -5.48 -3.38
N ALA A 118 -12.07 -4.33 -4.03
CA ALA A 118 -11.02 -3.64 -4.77
C ALA A 118 -9.87 -3.17 -3.88
N ALA A 119 -10.17 -2.59 -2.71
CA ALA A 119 -9.16 -2.19 -1.73
C ALA A 119 -8.35 -3.39 -1.22
N ARG A 120 -9.00 -4.52 -0.92
CA ARG A 120 -8.30 -5.78 -0.59
C ARG A 120 -7.37 -6.24 -1.70
N ALA A 121 -7.82 -6.17 -2.96
CA ALA A 121 -7.00 -6.54 -4.11
C ALA A 121 -5.77 -5.63 -4.25
N VAL A 122 -5.93 -4.32 -4.03
CA VAL A 122 -4.82 -3.36 -4.03
C VAL A 122 -3.80 -3.67 -2.93
N VAL A 123 -4.24 -3.93 -1.69
CA VAL A 123 -3.34 -4.31 -0.58
C VAL A 123 -2.63 -5.63 -0.90
N ALA A 124 -3.36 -6.64 -1.38
CA ALA A 124 -2.75 -7.91 -1.77
C ALA A 124 -1.72 -7.75 -2.90
N GLN A 125 -1.97 -6.88 -3.88
CA GLN A 125 -1.03 -6.58 -4.94
C GLN A 125 0.26 -5.93 -4.41
N LEU A 126 0.14 -4.96 -3.48
CA LEU A 126 1.30 -4.36 -2.82
C LEU A 126 2.13 -5.41 -2.07
N GLU A 127 1.49 -6.22 -1.23
CA GLU A 127 2.15 -7.26 -0.44
C GLU A 127 2.86 -8.31 -1.32
N GLY A 128 2.20 -8.75 -2.39
CA GLY A 128 2.80 -9.66 -3.37
C GLY A 128 4.01 -9.07 -4.10
N GLN A 129 3.95 -7.80 -4.49
CA GLN A 129 5.09 -7.13 -5.13
C GLN A 129 6.25 -6.91 -4.17
N VAL A 130 5.99 -6.55 -2.91
CA VAL A 130 7.02 -6.45 -1.87
C VAL A 130 7.67 -7.81 -1.61
N MET A 131 6.89 -8.90 -1.61
CA MET A 131 7.42 -10.27 -1.53
C MET A 131 8.35 -10.59 -2.71
N PHE A 132 7.96 -10.28 -3.95
CA PHE A 132 8.84 -10.48 -5.11
C PHE A 132 10.10 -9.62 -5.04
N ALA A 133 9.99 -8.34 -4.64
CA ALA A 133 11.14 -7.47 -4.44
C ALA A 133 12.11 -8.06 -3.40
N LYS A 134 11.60 -8.66 -2.32
CA LYS A 134 12.40 -9.38 -1.33
C LYS A 134 13.08 -10.62 -1.90
N LEU A 135 12.30 -11.48 -2.57
CA LEU A 135 12.78 -12.74 -3.13
C LEU A 135 13.94 -12.55 -4.11
N TYR A 136 13.82 -11.57 -4.99
CA TYR A 136 14.85 -11.27 -5.99
C TYR A 136 15.85 -10.21 -5.55
N ASN A 137 15.72 -9.70 -4.33
CA ASN A 137 16.49 -8.58 -3.81
C ASN A 137 16.57 -7.41 -4.82
N SER A 138 15.42 -6.94 -5.31
CA SER A 138 15.33 -5.90 -6.34
C SER A 138 14.10 -5.02 -6.08
N PRO A 139 14.28 -3.79 -5.53
CA PRO A 139 13.22 -2.82 -5.30
C PRO A 139 12.47 -2.43 -6.58
N GLU A 140 13.13 -2.46 -7.74
CA GLU A 140 12.58 -2.10 -9.06
C GLU A 140 11.36 -2.96 -9.44
N ARG A 141 11.18 -4.11 -8.79
CA ARG A 141 9.99 -4.94 -8.95
C ARG A 141 8.71 -4.26 -8.46
N LEU A 142 8.82 -3.21 -7.64
CA LEU A 142 7.68 -2.41 -7.20
C LEU A 142 7.23 -1.39 -8.26
N SER A 143 8.06 -1.06 -9.27
CA SER A 143 7.74 0.00 -10.24
C SER A 143 6.43 -0.25 -11.03
N PRO A 144 6.05 -1.49 -11.41
CA PRO A 144 4.77 -1.75 -12.07
C PRO A 144 3.53 -1.69 -11.15
N LEU A 145 3.72 -1.54 -9.83
CA LEU A 145 2.62 -1.65 -8.86
C LEU A 145 1.49 -0.66 -9.14
N TRP A 146 1.84 0.58 -9.49
CA TRP A 146 0.84 1.61 -9.78
C TRP A 146 -0.04 1.25 -10.99
N ASP A 147 0.57 0.86 -12.11
CA ASP A 147 -0.17 0.53 -13.33
C ASP A 147 -1.05 -0.71 -13.14
N ASN A 148 -0.56 -1.70 -12.38
CA ASN A 148 -1.35 -2.86 -11.99
C ASN A 148 -2.58 -2.47 -11.15
N CYS A 149 -2.40 -1.60 -10.15
CA CYS A 149 -3.50 -1.12 -9.32
C CYS A 149 -4.51 -0.29 -10.12
N ARG A 150 -4.06 0.52 -11.10
CA ARG A 150 -4.98 1.23 -12.01
C ARG A 150 -5.85 0.27 -12.82
N ALA A 151 -5.25 -0.79 -13.35
CA ALA A 151 -5.98 -1.82 -14.08
C ALA A 151 -7.00 -2.52 -13.17
N LEU A 152 -6.60 -2.90 -11.94
CA LEU A 152 -7.50 -3.50 -10.94
C LEU A 152 -8.68 -2.57 -10.57
N LEU A 153 -8.44 -1.27 -10.52
CA LEU A 153 -9.45 -0.26 -10.19
C LEU A 153 -10.31 0.15 -11.40
N GLY A 154 -9.97 -0.30 -12.61
CA GLY A 154 -10.61 0.18 -13.83
C GLY A 154 -10.53 1.72 -13.96
N ALA A 155 -9.40 2.29 -13.53
CA ALA A 155 -9.10 3.71 -13.68
C ALA A 155 -8.74 3.99 -15.15
N ALA A 156 -9.41 4.95 -15.79
CA ALA A 156 -9.13 5.26 -17.19
C ALA A 156 -7.69 5.74 -17.41
N GLY A 157 -7.18 5.53 -18.62
CA GLY A 157 -5.90 6.06 -19.10
C GLY A 157 -5.87 7.59 -19.02
N SER A 158 -4.94 8.18 -18.28
CA SER A 158 -4.27 9.40 -18.73
C SER A 158 -3.11 8.99 -19.62
#